data_AF-A0A4Z1HH33-F1
#
_entry.id   AF-A0A4Z1HH33-F1
#
_cell.length_a   1.000
_cell.length_b   1.000
_cell.length_c   1.000
_cell.angle_alpha   90.00
_cell.angle_beta   90.00
_cell.angle_gamma   90.00
#
_symmetry.space_group_name_H-M   'P 1'
#
loop_
_entity.id
_entity.type
_entity.pdbx_description
1 polymer ?
#
loop_
_entity_poly.entity_id
_entity_poly.type
_entity_poly.pdbx_seq_one_letter_code
_entity_poly.pdbx_strand_id
1 'polypeptide(L)'
;MSKPAPNLNIPPSSTTVSVRIIDTTTHISGIPLSEFVSPAISGHTYFSIPTYSFLVEHPSSRSLLFDLGVRKDWENLAPRITERIKDGGWKVTVQKGVREQLEEHGVSAASIEAVIWSHWHWDHIGDPSTFDKSTALVVGPGFKESFTPGYPSDNSSPILESDYADRELREIAFNSGLKIGRFEAFDYFGDEFLTPTPLPSYGITCPGSLFEPLLRDNDRDKPFYAIARRDDGKEVAHDVDEAERTIEKVMEVDASDEVLVVMAHDETLKDAVSFFPLMPIALGKMDGQKEEDGYF
;
A
#
# COMPACT_ATOMS: atom_id res chain seq x y z
N MET A 1 9.19 -22.78 21.01
CA MET A 1 10.27 -21.96 20.44
C MET A 1 9.68 -21.24 19.23
N SER A 2 9.99 -19.97 19.02
CA SER A 2 9.63 -19.27 17.79
C SER A 2 10.28 -19.96 16.59
N LYS A 3 9.61 -19.95 15.44
CA LYS A 3 10.23 -20.33 14.17
C LYS A 3 11.23 -19.22 13.80
N PRO A 4 12.42 -19.54 13.25
CA PRO A 4 13.29 -18.52 12.69
C PRO A 4 12.63 -17.88 11.46
N ALA A 5 12.98 -16.62 11.19
CA ALA A 5 12.55 -15.93 9.97
C ALA A 5 12.97 -16.73 8.71
N PRO A 6 12.14 -16.78 7.67
CA PRO A 6 12.52 -17.40 6.40
C PRO A 6 13.59 -16.57 5.70
N ASN A 7 14.54 -17.23 5.04
CA ASN A 7 15.46 -16.51 4.16
C ASN A 7 14.70 -16.05 2.91
N LEU A 8 14.53 -14.75 2.76
CA LEU A 8 13.81 -14.12 1.63
C LEU A 8 14.61 -14.14 0.33
N ASN A 9 15.89 -14.52 0.34
CA ASN A 9 16.79 -14.53 -0.82
C ASN A 9 16.81 -13.18 -1.55
N ILE A 10 16.83 -12.07 -0.79
CA ILE A 10 17.03 -10.73 -1.33
C ILE A 10 18.38 -10.73 -2.12
N PRO A 11 18.43 -10.28 -3.40
CA PRO A 11 19.58 -10.46 -4.33
C PRO A 11 20.93 -9.75 -3.99
N PRO A 12 21.70 -9.19 -4.99
CA PRO A 12 22.84 -8.29 -4.72
C PRO A 12 22.93 -6.94 -5.50
N SER A 13 23.27 -5.80 -4.83
CA SER A 13 23.31 -4.37 -5.25
C SER A 13 24.52 -3.58 -4.72
N SER A 14 24.68 -2.35 -5.22
CA SER A 14 25.45 -1.27 -4.57
C SER A 14 24.64 0.02 -4.32
N THR A 15 23.34 0.02 -4.61
CA THR A 15 22.49 1.21 -4.64
C THR A 15 21.53 1.26 -3.45
N THR A 16 21.12 2.46 -3.06
CA THR A 16 20.03 2.67 -2.10
C THR A 16 19.17 3.82 -2.57
N VAL A 17 17.86 3.59 -2.64
CA VAL A 17 16.85 4.63 -2.93
C VAL A 17 16.39 5.30 -1.63
N SER A 18 16.06 6.57 -1.70
CA SER A 18 15.30 7.25 -0.63
C SER A 18 13.82 6.92 -0.81
N VAL A 19 13.14 6.50 0.26
CA VAL A 19 11.69 6.29 0.27
C VAL A 19 11.08 7.21 1.31
N ARG A 20 10.09 8.01 0.90
CA ARG A 20 9.35 8.94 1.77
C ARG A 20 7.86 8.65 1.67
N ILE A 21 7.24 8.35 2.82
CA ILE A 21 5.81 8.07 2.90
C ILE A 21 5.04 9.40 2.91
N ILE A 22 4.06 9.53 2.03
CA ILE A 22 3.16 10.67 1.92
C ILE A 22 1.81 10.22 2.49
N ASP A 23 1.33 10.90 3.54
CA ASP A 23 -0.08 10.85 3.90
C ASP A 23 -0.84 11.52 2.75
N THR A 24 -1.64 10.77 2.00
CA THR A 24 -2.36 11.31 0.84
C THR A 24 -3.45 12.30 1.26
N THR A 25 -3.65 12.50 2.57
CA THR A 25 -4.75 13.20 3.24
C THR A 25 -6.12 12.58 2.99
N THR A 26 -6.15 11.39 2.36
CA THR A 26 -7.34 10.56 2.21
C THR A 26 -7.74 10.03 3.58
N HIS A 27 -9.00 10.18 3.91
CA HIS A 27 -9.65 9.47 5.00
C HIS A 27 -11.02 8.96 4.54
N ILE A 28 -11.21 7.64 4.60
CA ILE A 28 -12.44 6.96 4.18
C ILE A 28 -13.10 6.34 5.41
N SER A 29 -14.41 6.52 5.58
CA SER A 29 -15.15 5.96 6.72
C SER A 29 -16.59 5.56 6.38
N GLY A 30 -17.16 4.68 7.21
CA GLY A 30 -18.54 4.19 7.05
C GLY A 30 -18.68 2.93 6.17
N ILE A 31 -17.57 2.38 5.67
CA ILE A 31 -17.53 1.06 5.02
C ILE A 31 -17.68 -0.02 6.11
N PRO A 32 -18.64 -0.97 6.03
CA PRO A 32 -18.81 -1.99 7.06
C PRO A 32 -17.62 -2.96 7.10
N LEU A 33 -17.06 -3.19 8.29
CA LEU A 33 -15.90 -4.06 8.49
C LEU A 33 -16.18 -5.51 8.03
N SER A 34 -17.43 -5.95 8.19
CA SER A 34 -17.93 -7.26 7.77
C SER A 34 -17.90 -7.51 6.27
N GLU A 35 -17.67 -6.49 5.43
CA GLU A 35 -17.47 -6.72 3.99
C GLU A 35 -16.05 -7.20 3.65
N PHE A 36 -15.09 -7.03 4.58
CA PHE A 36 -13.66 -7.26 4.35
C PHE A 36 -13.09 -8.38 5.23
N VAL A 37 -13.50 -8.46 6.49
CA VAL A 37 -12.93 -9.42 7.46
C VAL A 37 -13.97 -10.17 8.28
N SER A 38 -13.56 -11.34 8.77
CA SER A 38 -14.34 -12.23 9.64
C SER A 38 -13.41 -12.87 10.69
N PRO A 39 -13.84 -13.14 11.93
CA PRO A 39 -15.16 -12.86 12.51
C PRO A 39 -15.37 -11.36 12.78
N ALA A 40 -16.62 -10.95 12.94
CA ALA A 40 -16.95 -9.60 13.39
C ALA A 40 -16.52 -9.40 14.86
N ILE A 41 -15.78 -8.31 15.15
CA ILE A 41 -15.45 -7.90 16.52
C ILE A 41 -16.54 -6.95 17.05
N SER A 42 -17.02 -7.22 18.26
CA SER A 42 -17.95 -6.31 18.96
C SER A 42 -17.31 -4.93 19.17
N GLY A 43 -18.02 -3.87 18.77
CA GLY A 43 -17.53 -2.48 18.85
C GLY A 43 -16.72 -2.00 17.64
N HIS A 44 -16.25 -2.90 16.78
CA HIS A 44 -15.53 -2.57 15.54
C HIS A 44 -16.35 -3.00 14.33
N THR A 45 -17.29 -2.16 13.90
CA THR A 45 -18.26 -2.49 12.85
C THR A 45 -18.05 -1.76 11.52
N TYR A 46 -17.23 -0.71 11.50
CA TYR A 46 -16.92 0.08 10.31
C TYR A 46 -15.44 0.42 10.25
N PHE A 47 -14.90 0.55 9.04
CA PHE A 47 -13.59 1.14 8.80
C PHE A 47 -13.62 2.66 9.01
N SER A 48 -12.49 3.16 9.47
CA SER A 48 -12.03 4.54 9.39
C SER A 48 -10.55 4.44 9.03
N ILE A 49 -10.20 4.72 7.77
CA ILE A 49 -8.89 4.35 7.20
C ILE A 49 -8.23 5.51 6.44
N PRO A 50 -6.90 5.65 6.54
CA PRO A 50 -6.09 6.48 5.67
C PRO A 50 -5.78 5.77 4.35
N THR A 51 -5.09 6.47 3.44
CA THR A 51 -4.29 5.83 2.39
C THR A 51 -2.95 6.53 2.23
N TYR A 52 -1.93 5.79 1.81
CA TYR A 52 -0.55 6.26 1.70
C TYR A 52 -0.03 6.20 0.26
N SER A 53 0.90 7.10 -0.05
CA SER A 53 1.68 7.10 -1.28
C SER A 53 3.16 7.09 -0.92
N PHE A 54 4.03 6.55 -1.78
CA PHE A 54 5.47 6.48 -1.51
C PHE A 54 6.25 7.18 -2.61
N LEU A 55 6.96 8.25 -2.25
CA LEU A 55 7.93 8.90 -3.11
C LEU A 55 9.25 8.12 -3.03
N VAL A 56 9.66 7.54 -4.16
CA VAL A 56 10.91 6.77 -4.30
C VAL A 56 11.88 7.58 -5.15
N GLU A 57 13.05 7.89 -4.60
CA GLU A 57 14.06 8.75 -5.21
C GLU A 57 15.38 7.98 -5.36
N HIS A 58 15.77 7.72 -6.61
CA HIS A 58 16.98 6.98 -6.95
C HIS A 58 18.16 7.94 -7.15
N PRO A 59 19.39 7.59 -6.73
CA PRO A 59 20.57 8.49 -6.79
C PRO A 59 20.97 8.95 -8.19
N SER A 60 20.44 8.33 -9.25
CA SER A 60 20.56 8.84 -10.64
C SER A 60 19.59 9.97 -10.99
N SER A 61 18.97 10.62 -10.00
CA SER A 61 17.92 11.65 -10.17
C SER A 61 16.66 11.16 -10.91
N ARG A 62 16.32 9.87 -10.76
CA ARG A 62 15.06 9.29 -11.25
C ARG A 62 14.11 9.15 -10.06
N SER A 63 12.86 9.60 -10.20
CA SER A 63 11.89 9.61 -9.09
C SER A 63 10.55 9.02 -9.50
N LEU A 64 9.94 8.26 -8.60
CA LEU A 64 8.68 7.55 -8.80
C LEU A 64 7.71 7.87 -7.67
N LEU A 65 6.42 7.71 -7.96
CA LEU A 65 5.39 7.56 -6.95
C LEU A 65 4.83 6.14 -6.99
N PHE A 66 4.61 5.54 -5.83
CA PHE A 66 3.82 4.31 -5.68
C PHE A 66 2.49 4.68 -5.01
N ASP A 67 1.39 4.46 -5.73
CA ASP A 67 0.04 4.94 -5.46
C ASP A 67 -0.07 6.47 -5.27
N LEU A 68 -1.31 6.97 -5.29
CA LEU A 68 -1.67 8.40 -5.19
C LEU A 68 -2.83 8.68 -4.22
N GLY A 69 -3.42 7.65 -3.61
CA GLY A 69 -4.59 7.78 -2.73
C GLY A 69 -5.91 7.94 -3.50
N VAL A 70 -6.91 8.58 -2.88
CA VAL A 70 -8.14 9.00 -3.58
C VAL A 70 -7.91 10.37 -4.23
N ARG A 71 -8.46 10.60 -5.44
CA ARG A 71 -8.46 11.94 -6.06
C ARG A 71 -9.23 12.95 -5.20
N LYS A 72 -8.73 14.19 -5.11
CA LYS A 72 -9.28 15.24 -4.25
C LYS A 72 -10.75 15.58 -4.56
N ASP A 73 -11.08 15.53 -5.83
CA ASP A 73 -12.41 15.65 -6.43
C ASP A 73 -12.97 14.25 -6.75
N TRP A 74 -13.12 13.40 -5.73
CA TRP A 74 -13.56 12.01 -5.86
C TRP A 74 -14.91 11.87 -6.58
N GLU A 75 -15.74 12.92 -6.60
CA GLU A 75 -16.97 13.02 -7.38
C GLU A 75 -16.76 12.91 -8.90
N ASN A 76 -15.52 13.09 -9.39
CA ASN A 76 -15.09 12.91 -10.77
C ASN A 76 -14.41 11.55 -11.05
N LEU A 77 -14.42 10.60 -10.10
CA LEU A 77 -14.09 9.20 -10.39
C LEU A 77 -15.07 8.61 -11.43
N ALA A 78 -14.76 7.45 -12.00
CA ALA A 78 -15.66 6.76 -12.93
C ALA A 78 -17.07 6.59 -12.31
N PRO A 79 -18.18 6.76 -13.07
CA PRO A 79 -19.53 6.80 -12.50
C PRO A 79 -19.86 5.61 -11.60
N ARG A 80 -19.49 4.38 -12.02
CA ARG A 80 -19.60 3.13 -11.24
C ARG A 80 -19.04 3.24 -9.83
N ILE A 81 -17.93 3.96 -9.65
CA ILE A 81 -17.28 4.16 -8.35
C ILE A 81 -18.02 5.24 -7.55
N THR A 82 -18.35 6.38 -8.16
CA THR A 82 -19.05 7.46 -7.43
C THR A 82 -20.44 7.03 -6.97
N GLU A 83 -21.13 6.20 -7.78
CA GLU A 83 -22.41 5.57 -7.43
C GLU A 83 -22.23 4.61 -6.25
N ARG A 84 -21.23 3.71 -6.29
CA ARG A 84 -20.90 2.80 -5.18
C ARG A 84 -20.63 3.55 -3.86
N ILE A 85 -19.88 4.64 -3.89
CA ILE A 85 -19.58 5.47 -2.72
C ILE A 85 -20.86 6.10 -2.15
N LYS A 86 -21.72 6.66 -3.03
CA LYS A 86 -22.99 7.30 -2.65
C LYS A 86 -24.00 6.30 -2.08
N ASP A 87 -24.20 5.17 -2.77
CA ASP A 87 -25.13 4.11 -2.37
C ASP A 87 -24.70 3.42 -1.08
N GLY A 88 -23.38 3.26 -0.87
CA GLY A 88 -22.81 2.77 0.39
C GLY A 88 -22.91 3.76 1.56
N GLY A 89 -23.23 5.04 1.30
CA GLY A 89 -23.23 6.09 2.32
C GLY A 89 -21.83 6.40 2.87
N TRP A 90 -20.78 6.07 2.12
CA TRP A 90 -19.40 6.20 2.56
C TRP A 90 -18.97 7.66 2.59
N LYS A 91 -18.17 8.04 3.59
CA LYS A 91 -17.59 9.37 3.70
C LYS A 91 -16.15 9.33 3.23
N VAL A 92 -15.87 10.10 2.18
CA VAL A 92 -14.54 10.32 1.64
C VAL A 92 -14.12 11.74 1.98
N THR A 93 -12.89 11.94 2.41
CA THR A 93 -12.29 13.26 2.62
C THR A 93 -10.86 13.22 2.12
N VAL A 94 -10.48 14.21 1.32
CA VAL A 94 -9.11 14.39 0.80
C VAL A 94 -8.81 15.89 0.91
N GLN A 95 -7.75 16.27 1.60
CA GLN A 95 -7.41 17.69 1.78
C GLN A 95 -6.52 18.22 0.63
N LYS A 96 -5.54 17.41 0.20
CA LYS A 96 -4.57 17.73 -0.83
C LYS A 96 -4.18 16.48 -1.64
N GLY A 97 -4.20 16.58 -2.96
CA GLY A 97 -3.69 15.51 -3.83
C GLY A 97 -2.16 15.41 -3.75
N VAL A 98 -1.59 14.23 -4.02
CA VAL A 98 -0.14 14.00 -3.90
C VAL A 98 0.69 15.00 -4.72
N ARG A 99 0.28 15.35 -5.95
CA ARG A 99 0.95 16.40 -6.74
C ARG A 99 0.95 17.77 -6.03
N GLU A 100 -0.15 18.17 -5.40
CA GLU A 100 -0.22 19.44 -4.67
C GLU A 100 0.78 19.44 -3.50
N GLN A 101 0.86 18.32 -2.77
CA GLN A 101 1.79 18.17 -1.65
C GLN A 101 3.26 18.21 -2.08
N LEU A 102 3.62 17.58 -3.19
CA LEU A 102 4.98 17.59 -3.73
C LEU A 102 5.44 19.02 -4.06
N GLU A 103 4.65 19.74 -4.87
CA GLU A 103 4.97 21.09 -5.33
C GLU A 103 5.03 22.10 -4.15
N GLU A 104 4.12 21.99 -3.18
CA GLU A 104 4.10 22.83 -1.97
C GLU A 104 5.39 22.70 -1.13
N HIS A 105 6.03 21.54 -1.19
CA HIS A 105 7.27 21.24 -0.45
C HIS A 105 8.51 21.18 -1.36
N GLY A 106 8.44 21.77 -2.56
CA GLY A 106 9.59 21.97 -3.44
C GLY A 106 10.07 20.75 -4.21
N VAL A 107 9.30 19.66 -4.25
CA VAL A 107 9.52 18.54 -5.17
C VAL A 107 8.69 18.79 -6.42
N SER A 108 9.35 19.16 -7.53
CA SER A 108 8.62 19.39 -8.79
C SER A 108 8.02 18.09 -9.32
N ALA A 109 6.72 18.07 -9.59
CA ALA A 109 6.04 16.90 -10.15
C ALA A 109 6.56 16.52 -11.55
N ALA A 110 7.19 17.46 -12.26
CA ALA A 110 7.87 17.20 -13.54
C ALA A 110 9.16 16.36 -13.41
N SER A 111 9.68 16.12 -12.18
CA SER A 111 10.78 15.18 -11.95
C SER A 111 10.31 13.74 -11.71
N ILE A 112 9.01 13.51 -11.56
CA ILE A 112 8.43 12.17 -11.42
C ILE A 112 8.33 11.53 -12.81
N GLU A 113 9.17 10.52 -13.07
CA GLU A 113 9.20 9.82 -14.36
C GLU A 113 8.02 8.84 -14.51
N ALA A 114 7.52 8.30 -13.41
CA ALA A 114 6.35 7.42 -13.43
C ALA A 114 5.56 7.41 -12.10
N VAL A 115 4.27 7.12 -12.23
CA VAL A 115 3.39 6.68 -11.14
C VAL A 115 3.17 5.18 -11.31
N ILE A 116 3.40 4.40 -10.26
CA ILE A 116 3.06 2.98 -10.19
C ILE A 116 1.72 2.85 -9.46
N TRP A 117 0.75 2.18 -10.07
CA TRP A 117 -0.45 1.72 -9.37
C TRP A 117 -0.21 0.31 -8.85
N SER A 118 -0.36 0.11 -7.53
CA SER A 118 -0.36 -1.21 -6.91
C SER A 118 -1.49 -2.08 -7.45
N HIS A 119 -2.66 -1.46 -7.65
CA HIS A 119 -3.83 -2.01 -8.30
C HIS A 119 -4.80 -0.88 -8.71
N TRP A 120 -5.92 -1.24 -9.33
CA TRP A 120 -6.88 -0.32 -9.98
C TRP A 120 -7.92 0.30 -9.02
N HIS A 121 -7.90 0.01 -7.72
CA HIS A 121 -8.92 0.53 -6.81
C HIS A 121 -8.81 2.05 -6.62
N TRP A 122 -9.98 2.67 -6.54
CA TRP A 122 -10.21 4.12 -6.55
C TRP A 122 -9.51 4.92 -5.44
N ASP A 123 -9.09 4.23 -4.38
CA ASP A 123 -8.39 4.73 -3.21
C ASP A 123 -6.86 4.60 -3.27
N HIS A 124 -6.35 4.09 -4.39
CA HIS A 124 -4.93 4.00 -4.73
C HIS A 124 -4.56 4.82 -5.97
N ILE A 125 -5.47 4.95 -6.94
CA ILE A 125 -5.17 5.50 -8.27
C ILE A 125 -4.97 7.02 -8.35
N GLY A 126 -5.54 7.78 -7.42
CA GLY A 126 -5.53 9.25 -7.40
C GLY A 126 -6.06 9.90 -8.69
N ASP A 127 -5.40 10.98 -9.12
CA ASP A 127 -5.64 11.63 -10.41
C ASP A 127 -4.32 11.81 -11.19
N PRO A 128 -3.95 10.84 -12.04
CA PRO A 128 -2.78 10.96 -12.90
C PRO A 128 -2.87 12.10 -13.91
N SER A 129 -4.07 12.57 -14.28
CA SER A 129 -4.24 13.67 -15.24
C SER A 129 -3.65 15.00 -14.72
N THR A 130 -3.48 15.12 -13.39
CA THR A 130 -2.74 16.22 -12.78
C THR A 130 -1.24 16.16 -13.09
N PHE A 131 -0.65 15.01 -13.40
CA PHE A 131 0.77 14.84 -13.76
C PHE A 131 1.03 15.10 -15.24
N ASP A 132 2.23 15.61 -15.53
CA ASP A 132 2.69 15.92 -16.89
C ASP A 132 2.65 14.66 -17.77
N LYS A 133 2.40 14.82 -19.09
CA LYS A 133 2.25 13.70 -20.03
C LYS A 133 3.50 12.82 -20.20
N SER A 134 4.67 13.33 -19.79
CA SER A 134 5.92 12.58 -19.71
C SER A 134 5.98 11.60 -18.52
N THR A 135 5.13 11.76 -17.52
CA THR A 135 5.01 10.83 -16.39
C THR A 135 4.25 9.58 -16.84
N ALA A 136 4.97 8.47 -16.96
CA ALA A 136 4.38 7.18 -17.31
C ALA A 136 3.42 6.69 -16.21
N LEU A 137 2.41 5.92 -16.60
CA LEU A 137 1.57 5.16 -15.69
C LEU A 137 1.96 3.68 -15.77
N VAL A 138 2.45 3.13 -14.66
CA VAL A 138 2.99 1.77 -14.56
C VAL A 138 1.98 0.88 -13.83
N VAL A 139 1.65 -0.26 -14.42
CA VAL A 139 0.60 -1.17 -13.95
C VAL A 139 1.04 -2.63 -14.00
N GLY A 140 0.47 -3.47 -13.14
CA GLY A 140 0.74 -4.90 -13.09
C GLY A 140 0.15 -5.71 -14.26
N PRO A 141 0.55 -6.99 -14.43
CA PRO A 141 0.12 -7.84 -15.54
C PRO A 141 -1.40 -8.05 -15.60
N GLY A 142 -1.98 -8.02 -16.80
CA GLY A 142 -3.41 -8.26 -17.05
C GLY A 142 -4.28 -7.00 -16.90
N PHE A 143 -3.69 -5.88 -16.50
CA PHE A 143 -4.39 -4.60 -16.36
C PHE A 143 -4.95 -4.10 -17.70
N LYS A 144 -4.17 -4.13 -18.79
CA LYS A 144 -4.64 -3.55 -20.07
C LYS A 144 -5.81 -4.34 -20.64
N GLU A 145 -5.72 -5.67 -20.58
CA GLU A 145 -6.79 -6.57 -21.02
C GLU A 145 -8.09 -6.39 -20.20
N SER A 146 -7.96 -6.12 -18.89
CA SER A 146 -9.11 -6.03 -17.97
C SER A 146 -9.75 -4.64 -17.89
N PHE A 147 -8.97 -3.57 -18.08
CA PHE A 147 -9.40 -2.20 -17.77
C PHE A 147 -9.24 -1.19 -18.91
N THR A 148 -8.80 -1.61 -20.10
CA THR A 148 -8.84 -0.75 -21.30
C THR A 148 -9.82 -1.28 -22.35
N PRO A 149 -10.72 -0.44 -22.89
CA PRO A 149 -10.87 0.99 -22.61
C PRO A 149 -11.54 1.30 -21.25
N GLY A 150 -11.21 2.45 -20.68
CA GLY A 150 -11.84 2.99 -19.47
C GLY A 150 -13.13 3.77 -19.75
N TYR A 151 -13.68 4.41 -18.72
CA TYR A 151 -14.79 5.37 -18.89
C TYR A 151 -14.29 6.65 -19.58
N PRO A 152 -14.96 7.17 -20.64
CA PRO A 152 -16.35 6.93 -21.03
C PRO A 152 -16.59 5.86 -22.12
N SER A 153 -15.53 5.29 -22.70
CA SER A 153 -15.67 4.27 -23.74
C SER A 153 -16.27 2.95 -23.23
N ASP A 154 -15.96 2.57 -21.98
CA ASP A 154 -16.70 1.56 -21.21
C ASP A 154 -17.42 2.20 -20.01
N ASN A 155 -18.75 2.22 -20.05
CA ASN A 155 -19.61 2.71 -18.97
C ASN A 155 -19.54 1.87 -17.69
N SER A 156 -19.03 0.64 -17.76
CA SER A 156 -18.85 -0.25 -16.62
C SER A 156 -17.45 -0.20 -16.02
N SER A 157 -16.52 0.54 -16.61
CA SER A 157 -15.13 0.59 -16.13
C SER A 157 -15.03 1.28 -14.77
N PRO A 158 -14.18 0.77 -13.86
CA PRO A 158 -13.88 1.44 -12.59
C PRO A 158 -12.85 2.58 -12.73
N ILE A 159 -12.17 2.70 -13.87
CA ILE A 159 -11.13 3.72 -14.14
C ILE A 159 -11.53 4.65 -15.29
N LEU A 160 -10.83 5.78 -15.44
CA LEU A 160 -11.08 6.76 -16.50
C LEU A 160 -10.06 6.60 -17.63
N GLU A 161 -10.47 6.86 -18.88
CA GLU A 161 -9.51 6.97 -19.99
C GLU A 161 -8.52 8.12 -19.78
N SER A 162 -8.93 9.18 -19.06
CA SER A 162 -8.07 10.32 -18.71
C SER A 162 -6.89 9.96 -17.82
N ASP A 163 -6.94 8.84 -17.10
CA ASP A 163 -5.87 8.40 -16.21
C ASP A 163 -4.64 7.94 -17.01
N TYR A 164 -4.86 7.40 -18.22
CA TYR A 164 -3.81 6.93 -19.14
C TYR A 164 -3.75 7.69 -20.47
N ALA A 165 -4.62 8.68 -20.71
CA ALA A 165 -4.64 9.46 -21.94
C ALA A 165 -3.32 10.23 -22.17
N ASP A 166 -2.84 10.18 -23.42
CA ASP A 166 -1.66 10.89 -23.93
C ASP A 166 -0.34 10.69 -23.15
N ARG A 167 -0.23 9.62 -22.34
CA ARG A 167 0.99 9.21 -21.62
C ARG A 167 1.37 7.76 -21.93
N GLU A 168 2.56 7.34 -21.51
CA GLU A 168 2.94 5.92 -21.59
C GLU A 168 2.17 5.12 -20.53
N LEU A 169 1.25 4.24 -20.95
CA LEU A 169 0.71 3.18 -20.10
C LEU A 169 1.62 1.95 -20.19
N ARG A 170 2.49 1.74 -19.20
CA ARG A 170 3.47 0.66 -19.13
C ARG A 170 2.95 -0.48 -18.26
N GLU A 171 2.57 -1.58 -18.90
CA GLU A 171 2.22 -2.82 -18.21
C GLU A 171 3.48 -3.67 -18.05
N ILE A 172 3.87 -3.99 -16.81
CA ILE A 172 5.05 -4.80 -16.52
C ILE A 172 4.73 -6.29 -16.59
N ALA A 173 5.77 -7.12 -16.73
CA ALA A 173 5.67 -8.57 -16.68
C ALA A 173 6.79 -9.17 -15.83
N PHE A 174 6.45 -10.15 -14.99
CA PHE A 174 7.41 -10.88 -14.15
C PHE A 174 8.07 -12.02 -14.94
N ASN A 175 8.92 -11.66 -15.91
CA ASN A 175 9.56 -12.61 -16.83
C ASN A 175 11.06 -12.86 -16.53
N SER A 176 11.64 -12.16 -15.57
CA SER A 176 13.03 -12.30 -15.14
C SER A 176 13.28 -13.55 -14.28
N GLY A 177 12.23 -14.10 -13.66
CA GLY A 177 12.35 -15.12 -12.60
C GLY A 177 12.88 -14.57 -11.27
N LEU A 178 13.01 -13.25 -11.13
CA LEU A 178 13.42 -12.57 -9.90
C LEU A 178 12.33 -12.70 -8.84
N LYS A 179 12.72 -13.07 -7.61
CA LYS A 179 11.80 -13.22 -6.48
C LYS A 179 12.36 -12.63 -5.20
N ILE A 180 11.45 -12.19 -4.33
CA ILE A 180 11.74 -11.87 -2.93
C ILE A 180 10.79 -12.72 -2.08
N GLY A 181 11.35 -13.67 -1.34
CA GLY A 181 10.60 -14.73 -0.66
C GLY A 181 9.74 -15.52 -1.65
N ARG A 182 8.43 -15.48 -1.45
CA ARG A 182 7.42 -16.11 -2.33
C ARG A 182 6.81 -15.15 -3.36
N PHE A 183 7.23 -13.89 -3.42
CA PHE A 183 6.74 -12.90 -4.39
C PHE A 183 7.58 -12.89 -5.67
N GLU A 184 6.92 -12.75 -6.82
CA GLU A 184 7.61 -12.29 -8.04
C GLU A 184 8.03 -10.83 -7.85
N ALA A 185 9.21 -10.46 -8.34
CA ALA A 185 9.77 -9.13 -8.21
C ALA A 185 10.18 -8.55 -9.57
N PHE A 186 10.12 -7.23 -9.70
CA PHE A 186 10.48 -6.50 -10.92
C PHE A 186 11.52 -5.45 -10.58
N ASP A 187 12.70 -5.54 -11.21
CA ASP A 187 13.72 -4.51 -11.11
C ASP A 187 13.36 -3.33 -12.02
N TYR A 188 12.83 -2.25 -11.43
CA TYR A 188 12.42 -1.08 -12.17
C TYR A 188 13.59 -0.14 -12.53
N PHE A 189 14.63 -0.07 -11.68
CA PHE A 189 15.77 0.81 -11.93
C PHE A 189 16.86 0.12 -12.75
N GLY A 190 16.96 -1.21 -12.66
CA GLY A 190 17.89 -2.07 -13.39
C GLY A 190 19.27 -2.15 -12.73
N ASP A 191 19.33 -2.11 -11.39
CA ASP A 191 20.54 -1.91 -10.60
C ASP A 191 20.96 -3.08 -9.68
N GLU A 192 20.19 -4.19 -9.64
CA GLU A 192 20.44 -5.42 -8.83
C GLU A 192 20.36 -5.12 -7.27
N PHE A 193 20.08 -6.05 -6.31
CA PHE A 193 19.52 -5.76 -4.91
C PHE A 193 20.19 -6.39 -3.61
N LEU A 194 21.16 -5.80 -2.85
CA LEU A 194 22.00 -6.44 -1.75
C LEU A 194 21.61 -6.13 -0.30
N THR A 195 22.24 -6.88 0.61
CA THR A 195 22.44 -6.62 2.04
C THR A 195 23.91 -6.95 2.49
N PRO A 196 24.42 -6.64 3.71
CA PRO A 196 23.66 -6.26 4.90
C PRO A 196 24.15 -5.04 5.68
N THR A 197 23.21 -4.49 6.45
CA THR A 197 23.46 -3.61 7.61
C THR A 197 23.33 -4.43 8.89
N PRO A 198 24.25 -4.32 9.86
CA PRO A 198 24.21 -5.14 11.08
C PRO A 198 23.38 -4.47 12.18
N LEU A 199 22.38 -5.18 12.71
CA LEU A 199 21.83 -4.92 14.04
C LEU A 199 21.71 -6.24 14.83
N PRO A 200 22.08 -6.24 16.14
CA PRO A 200 21.90 -7.41 16.98
C PRO A 200 20.43 -7.54 17.39
N SER A 201 19.83 -8.71 17.13
CA SER A 201 18.52 -9.09 17.64
C SER A 201 18.55 -9.15 19.17
N TYR A 202 17.84 -8.22 19.82
CA TYR A 202 17.59 -8.27 21.26
C TYR A 202 16.26 -8.97 21.52
N GLY A 203 16.34 -10.19 22.06
CA GLY A 203 15.17 -11.01 22.36
C GLY A 203 14.30 -10.44 23.48
N ILE A 204 13.34 -9.59 23.13
CA ILE A 204 12.23 -9.22 24.00
C ILE A 204 11.21 -10.37 23.98
N THR A 205 10.77 -10.82 25.15
CA THR A 205 9.69 -11.80 25.27
C THR A 205 8.39 -11.16 24.78
N CYS A 206 7.92 -11.56 23.60
CA CYS A 206 6.67 -11.05 23.01
C CYS A 206 5.48 -11.28 23.97
N PRO A 207 4.66 -10.26 24.27
CA PRO A 207 3.48 -10.38 25.14
C PRO A 207 2.29 -11.12 24.46
N GLY A 208 2.54 -11.85 23.37
CA GLY A 208 1.53 -12.53 22.55
C GLY A 208 0.57 -13.45 23.31
N SER A 209 0.95 -13.94 24.50
CA SER A 209 0.07 -14.74 25.35
C SER A 209 -1.16 -13.98 25.87
N LEU A 210 -1.09 -12.64 25.97
CA LEU A 210 -2.25 -11.81 26.32
C LEU A 210 -3.34 -11.82 25.22
N PHE A 211 -2.95 -12.14 23.98
CA PHE A 211 -3.83 -12.21 22.83
C PHE A 211 -4.28 -13.65 22.52
N GLU A 212 -3.90 -14.65 23.33
CA GLU A 212 -4.36 -16.05 23.17
C GLU A 212 -5.90 -16.20 23.14
N PRO A 213 -6.69 -15.52 23.99
CA PRO A 213 -8.15 -15.58 23.94
C PRO A 213 -8.77 -15.00 22.66
N LEU A 214 -7.98 -14.31 21.85
CA LEU A 214 -8.38 -13.67 20.61
C LEU A 214 -8.00 -14.52 19.37
N LEU A 215 -7.18 -15.56 19.49
CA LEU A 215 -6.70 -16.33 18.35
C LEU A 215 -7.83 -17.04 17.58
N ARG A 216 -7.92 -16.78 16.28
CA ARG A 216 -8.78 -17.53 15.34
C ARG A 216 -8.38 -19.01 15.39
N ASP A 217 -9.38 -19.88 15.52
CA ASP A 217 -9.22 -21.34 15.69
C ASP A 217 -8.33 -21.77 16.87
N ASN A 218 -8.01 -20.86 17.82
CA ASN A 218 -6.96 -21.04 18.83
C ASN A 218 -5.57 -21.35 18.20
N ASP A 219 -5.33 -20.87 17.00
CA ASP A 219 -4.12 -21.09 16.20
C ASP A 219 -3.19 -19.87 16.27
N ARG A 220 -1.94 -20.09 16.67
CA ARG A 220 -0.92 -19.04 16.83
C ARG A 220 -0.21 -18.69 15.52
N ASP A 221 -0.33 -19.55 14.51
CA ASP A 221 0.33 -19.38 13.21
C ASP A 221 -0.62 -18.73 12.17
N LYS A 222 -1.84 -18.33 12.56
CA LYS A 222 -2.83 -17.67 11.69
C LYS A 222 -3.08 -16.21 12.10
N PRO A 223 -3.41 -15.33 11.14
CA PRO A 223 -3.98 -14.01 11.44
C PRO A 223 -5.29 -14.13 12.23
N PHE A 224 -5.54 -13.17 13.12
CA PHE A 224 -6.81 -13.01 13.85
C PHE A 224 -8.02 -13.00 12.90
N TYR A 225 -7.90 -12.30 11.77
CA TYR A 225 -8.94 -12.19 10.77
C TYR A 225 -8.75 -13.17 9.61
N ALA A 226 -9.85 -13.68 9.09
CA ALA A 226 -9.99 -14.18 7.72
C ALA A 226 -10.45 -13.03 6.81
N ILE A 227 -10.25 -13.17 5.50
CA ILE A 227 -10.98 -12.33 4.53
C ILE A 227 -12.46 -12.74 4.55
N ALA A 228 -13.37 -11.77 4.55
CA ALA A 228 -14.81 -12.03 4.48
C ALA A 228 -15.18 -12.66 3.14
N ARG A 229 -15.76 -13.86 3.20
CA ARG A 229 -16.38 -14.54 2.04
C ARG A 229 -17.87 -14.25 2.06
N ARG A 230 -18.45 -13.88 0.91
CA ARG A 230 -19.81 -13.38 0.81
C ARG A 230 -20.65 -14.23 -0.15
N ASP A 231 -21.78 -14.73 0.32
CA ASP A 231 -22.70 -15.54 -0.48
C ASP A 231 -23.35 -14.78 -1.66
N ASP A 232 -23.17 -13.44 -1.74
CA ASP A 232 -23.71 -12.58 -2.80
C ASP A 232 -22.74 -12.32 -3.97
N GLY A 233 -21.53 -12.91 -3.94
CA GLY A 233 -20.53 -12.76 -5.01
C GLY A 233 -19.97 -11.33 -5.14
N LYS A 234 -19.98 -10.56 -4.04
CA LYS A 234 -19.45 -9.19 -3.96
C LYS A 234 -18.25 -9.09 -3.03
N GLU A 235 -17.37 -10.10 -3.05
CA GLU A 235 -16.12 -10.09 -2.30
C GLU A 235 -15.27 -8.86 -2.63
N VAL A 236 -14.54 -8.37 -1.62
CA VAL A 236 -13.63 -7.22 -1.77
C VAL A 236 -12.32 -7.60 -2.46
N ALA A 237 -11.98 -8.89 -2.47
CA ALA A 237 -10.85 -9.46 -3.19
C ALA A 237 -11.36 -10.24 -4.42
N HIS A 238 -10.69 -10.08 -5.56
CA HIS A 238 -11.03 -10.78 -6.80
C HIS A 238 -10.88 -12.32 -6.69
N ASP A 239 -9.89 -12.78 -5.93
CA ASP A 239 -9.71 -14.19 -5.56
C ASP A 239 -9.35 -14.23 -4.07
N VAL A 240 -10.28 -14.70 -3.24
CA VAL A 240 -10.09 -14.77 -1.79
C VAL A 240 -9.05 -15.81 -1.40
N ASP A 241 -8.93 -16.90 -2.15
CA ASP A 241 -7.96 -17.97 -1.84
C ASP A 241 -6.53 -17.51 -2.16
N GLU A 242 -6.32 -16.80 -3.27
CA GLU A 242 -5.01 -16.20 -3.58
C GLU A 242 -4.68 -15.02 -2.67
N ALA A 243 -5.68 -14.26 -2.23
CA ALA A 243 -5.50 -13.20 -1.24
C ALA A 243 -5.10 -13.77 0.14
N GLU A 244 -5.75 -14.82 0.64
CA GLU A 244 -5.33 -15.50 1.88
C GLU A 244 -3.94 -16.14 1.74
N ARG A 245 -3.64 -16.82 0.61
CA ARG A 245 -2.27 -17.29 0.30
C ARG A 245 -1.25 -16.16 0.26
N THR A 246 -1.65 -14.96 -0.16
CA THR A 246 -0.77 -13.78 -0.21
C THR A 246 -0.54 -13.18 1.17
N ILE A 247 -1.52 -13.20 2.07
CA ILE A 247 -1.32 -12.84 3.49
C ILE A 247 -0.24 -13.73 4.12
N GLU A 248 -0.24 -15.04 3.86
CA GLU A 248 0.84 -15.94 4.34
C GLU A 248 2.22 -15.53 3.80
N LYS A 249 2.33 -15.10 2.53
CA LYS A 249 3.59 -14.61 1.95
C LYS A 249 4.03 -13.30 2.62
N VAL A 250 3.09 -12.41 2.97
CA VAL A 250 3.39 -11.16 3.70
C VAL A 250 3.87 -11.48 5.12
N MET A 251 3.24 -12.43 5.83
CA MET A 251 3.67 -12.85 7.18
C MET A 251 5.11 -13.41 7.19
N GLU A 252 5.52 -14.10 6.13
CA GLU A 252 6.90 -14.55 5.96
C GLU A 252 7.89 -13.38 5.78
N VAL A 253 7.47 -12.32 5.09
CA VAL A 253 8.29 -11.12 4.86
C VAL A 253 8.36 -10.23 6.10
N ASP A 254 7.23 -10.04 6.80
CA ASP A 254 7.09 -9.30 8.07
C ASP A 254 7.94 -9.92 9.20
N ALA A 255 8.19 -11.23 9.14
CA ALA A 255 9.05 -11.91 10.09
C ALA A 255 10.56 -11.60 9.91
N SER A 256 10.97 -10.87 8.87
CA SER A 256 12.38 -10.56 8.58
C SER A 256 12.83 -9.23 9.17
N ASP A 257 13.91 -9.25 9.96
CA ASP A 257 14.57 -8.03 10.47
C ASP A 257 15.10 -7.09 9.34
N GLU A 258 15.18 -7.58 8.10
CA GLU A 258 15.62 -6.81 6.93
C GLU A 258 14.47 -6.07 6.21
N VAL A 259 13.20 -6.24 6.61
CA VAL A 259 12.04 -5.66 5.92
C VAL A 259 11.08 -4.95 6.88
N LEU A 260 10.65 -3.73 6.51
CA LEU A 260 9.52 -3.05 7.13
C LEU A 260 8.28 -3.26 6.25
N VAL A 261 7.27 -3.95 6.76
CA VAL A 261 5.96 -4.06 6.10
C VAL A 261 5.10 -2.85 6.49
N VAL A 262 4.53 -2.19 5.48
CA VAL A 262 3.62 -1.05 5.66
C VAL A 262 2.24 -1.41 5.13
N MET A 263 1.24 -1.44 6.00
CA MET A 263 -0.14 -1.71 5.62
C MET A 263 -0.80 -0.42 5.10
N ALA A 264 -1.38 -0.47 3.89
CA ALA A 264 -1.84 0.71 3.15
C ALA A 264 -2.93 1.55 3.86
N HIS A 265 -3.64 0.96 4.82
CA HIS A 265 -4.80 1.53 5.53
C HIS A 265 -4.65 1.49 7.06
N ASP A 266 -3.42 1.40 7.57
CA ASP A 266 -3.16 1.40 9.01
C ASP A 266 -2.93 2.83 9.52
N GLU A 267 -3.89 3.34 10.30
CA GLU A 267 -3.80 4.67 10.94
C GLU A 267 -2.66 4.74 11.97
N THR A 268 -2.27 3.62 12.60
CA THR A 268 -1.22 3.59 13.64
C THR A 268 0.18 3.83 13.10
N LEU A 269 0.37 3.70 11.78
CA LEU A 269 1.60 4.08 11.09
C LEU A 269 1.99 5.54 11.36
N LYS A 270 1.00 6.43 11.53
CA LYS A 270 1.20 7.87 11.80
C LYS A 270 1.93 8.16 13.11
N ASP A 271 1.82 7.26 14.09
CA ASP A 271 2.51 7.35 15.38
C ASP A 271 3.90 6.69 15.36
N ALA A 272 4.22 5.91 14.32
CA ALA A 272 5.41 5.05 14.27
C ALA A 272 6.54 5.58 13.36
N VAL A 273 6.22 6.34 12.30
CA VAL A 273 7.20 6.79 11.30
C VAL A 273 7.01 8.26 10.90
N SER A 274 8.05 8.85 10.31
CA SER A 274 7.99 10.22 9.77
C SER A 274 7.44 10.25 8.35
N PHE A 275 6.56 11.22 8.09
CA PHE A 275 5.93 11.45 6.79
C PHE A 275 6.54 12.66 6.08
N PHE A 276 6.53 12.63 4.75
CA PHE A 276 6.82 13.76 3.90
C PHE A 276 6.03 15.01 4.36
N PRO A 277 6.64 16.20 4.43
CA PRO A 277 7.94 16.59 3.88
C PRO A 277 9.16 16.26 4.76
N LEU A 278 8.97 15.67 5.94
CA LEU A 278 10.09 15.34 6.82
C LEU A 278 10.99 14.29 6.15
N MET A 279 12.30 14.40 6.41
CA MET A 279 13.23 13.34 6.04
C MET A 279 12.93 12.10 6.89
N PRO A 280 13.08 10.87 6.36
CA PRO A 280 12.93 9.67 7.15
C PRO A 280 13.86 9.71 8.35
N ILE A 281 13.30 9.59 9.56
CA ILE A 281 14.12 9.25 10.74
C ILE A 281 14.68 7.86 10.46
N ALA A 282 16.02 7.75 10.45
CA ALA A 282 16.67 6.45 10.32
C ALA A 282 16.14 5.51 11.41
N LEU A 283 15.57 4.37 11.01
CA LEU A 283 14.81 3.45 11.88
C LEU A 283 15.62 2.95 13.11
N GLY A 284 16.94 3.09 13.10
CA GLY A 284 17.84 2.86 14.24
C GLY A 284 17.95 3.99 15.28
N LYS A 285 17.01 4.96 15.32
CA LYS A 285 16.98 6.05 16.34
C LYS A 285 15.72 6.11 17.21
N MET A 286 14.89 5.07 17.22
CA MET A 286 13.95 4.85 18.33
C MET A 286 14.67 4.28 19.54
N ASP A 287 15.49 5.12 20.18
CA ASP A 287 16.23 4.79 21.38
C ASP A 287 15.30 4.89 22.61
N GLY A 288 14.80 3.74 23.07
CA GLY A 288 14.44 3.53 24.49
C GLY A 288 13.26 4.29 25.11
N GLN A 289 12.53 5.18 24.41
CA GLN A 289 11.36 5.86 25.00
C GLN A 289 10.06 5.05 24.92
N LYS A 290 9.99 3.98 25.73
CA LYS A 290 8.73 3.47 26.27
C LYS A 290 8.70 3.75 27.77
N GLU A 291 7.59 4.35 28.23
CA GLU A 291 7.17 4.46 29.64
C GLU A 291 8.00 5.36 30.58
N GLU A 292 7.93 6.68 30.36
CA GLU A 292 7.99 7.79 31.34
C GLU A 292 7.63 9.04 30.50
N ASP A 293 6.51 9.76 30.66
CA ASP A 293 5.85 10.25 31.89
C ASP A 293 4.32 10.05 31.89
N GLY A 294 3.75 9.76 33.06
CA GLY A 294 2.31 9.83 33.28
C GLY A 294 1.89 11.09 34.02
N TYR A 295 0.93 11.86 33.48
CA TYR A 295 0.16 12.86 34.23
C TYR A 295 -1.29 12.95 33.70
N PHE A 296 -2.22 12.41 34.51
CA PHE A 296 -3.68 12.60 34.57
C PHE A 296 -4.52 12.59 33.27
#